data_AF-A0A089LLR0-F1
#
_entry.id   AF-A0A089LLR0-F1
#
_cell.length_a   1.000
_cell.length_b   1.000
_cell.length_c   1.000
_cell.angle_alpha   90.00
_cell.angle_beta   90.00
_cell.angle_gamma   90.00
#
_symmetry.space_group_name_H-M   'P 1'
#
loop_
_entity.id
_entity.type
_entity.pdbx_description
1 polymer ?
#
loop_
_entity_poly.entity_id
_entity_poly.type
_entity_poly.pdbx_seq_one_letter_code
_entity_poly.pdbx_strand_id
1 'polypeptide(L)' 'MEFDQAHEQYSIRTALHACLDAGADPELMQQLVDLFRHRWMDNPEMRRYVDDMEVRYITLL' A
#
# COMPACT_ATOMS: atom_id res chain seq x y z
N MET A 1 20.39 5.22 10.12
CA MET A 1 19.67 4.20 9.34
C MET A 1 18.24 4.71 9.12
N GLU A 2 18.08 5.92 8.59
CA GLU A 2 16.75 6.58 8.42
C GLU A 2 16.45 6.89 6.95
N PHE A 3 17.49 6.97 6.09
CA PHE A 3 17.35 7.19 4.66
C PHE A 3 16.71 6.02 3.90
N ASP A 4 16.81 4.79 4.44
CA ASP A 4 16.28 3.58 3.81
C ASP A 4 14.75 3.52 3.91
N GLN A 5 14.19 3.80 5.10
CA GLN A 5 12.74 3.75 5.34
C GLN A 5 11.96 4.79 4.52
N ALA A 6 12.46 6.03 4.39
CA ALA A 6 11.78 7.05 3.61
C ALA A 6 11.68 6.69 2.11
N HIS A 7 12.72 6.02 1.59
CA HIS A 7 12.75 5.55 0.20
C HIS A 7 11.80 4.37 -0.03
N GLU A 8 11.71 3.46 0.94
CA GLU A 8 10.78 2.35 0.92
C GLU A 8 9.32 2.82 1.02
N GLN A 9 9.03 3.79 1.89
CA GLN A 9 7.70 4.40 1.98
C GLN A 9 7.27 5.02 0.65
N TYR A 10 8.16 5.76 -0.01
CA TYR A 10 7.89 6.35 -1.32
C TYR A 10 7.57 5.26 -2.37
N SER A 11 8.41 4.22 -2.45
CA SER A 11 8.24 3.12 -3.40
C SER A 11 6.89 2.40 -3.25
N ILE A 12 6.43 2.23 -2.00
CA ILE A 12 5.17 1.51 -1.71
C ILE A 12 3.96 2.36 -2.06
N ARG A 13 4.01 3.66 -1.78
CA ARG A 13 2.96 4.60 -2.19
C ARG A 13 2.82 4.60 -3.71
N THR A 14 3.94 4.66 -4.43
CA THR A 14 3.95 4.59 -5.90
C THR A 14 3.39 3.27 -6.42
N ALA A 15 3.76 2.13 -5.82
CA ALA A 15 3.26 0.82 -6.23
C ALA A 15 1.74 0.68 -6.05
N LEU A 16 1.20 1.04 -4.88
CA LEU A 16 -0.23 0.96 -4.61
C LEU A 16 -1.05 1.89 -5.50
N HIS A 17 -0.57 3.12 -5.72
CA HIS A 17 -1.21 4.04 -6.66
C HIS A 17 -1.19 3.52 -8.10
N ALA A 18 -0.07 2.98 -8.57
CA ALA A 18 0.02 2.42 -9.92
C ALA A 18 -0.92 1.22 -10.10
N CYS A 19 -1.06 0.37 -9.08
CA CYS A 19 -2.02 -0.74 -9.10
C CYS A 19 -3.47 -0.24 -9.14
N LEU A 20 -3.79 0.80 -8.38
CA LEU A 20 -5.11 1.44 -8.39
C LEU A 20 -5.44 2.02 -9.77
N ASP A 21 -4.52 2.81 -10.34
CA ASP A 21 -4.71 3.50 -11.62
C ASP A 21 -4.78 2.52 -12.80
N ALA A 22 -4.06 1.40 -12.73
CA ALA A 22 -4.07 0.36 -13.75
C ALA A 22 -5.31 -0.55 -13.70
N GLY A 23 -6.17 -0.42 -12.67
CA GLY A 23 -7.27 -1.35 -12.44
C GLY A 23 -6.76 -2.77 -12.19
N ALA A 24 -5.71 -2.90 -11.37
CA ALA A 24 -5.11 -4.17 -11.04
C ALA A 24 -6.15 -5.15 -10.48
N ASP A 25 -5.90 -6.45 -10.67
CA ASP A 25 -6.77 -7.52 -10.20
C ASP A 25 -7.04 -7.42 -8.67
N PRO A 26 -8.28 -7.66 -8.21
CA PRO A 26 -8.61 -7.57 -6.80
C PRO A 26 -7.80 -8.49 -5.88
N GLU A 27 -7.45 -9.69 -6.34
CA GLU A 27 -6.63 -10.62 -5.56
C GLU A 27 -5.19 -10.09 -5.44
N LEU A 28 -4.65 -9.52 -6.53
CA LEU A 28 -3.33 -8.91 -6.50
C LEU A 28 -3.28 -7.70 -5.55
N MET A 29 -4.30 -6.85 -5.57
CA MET A 29 -4.38 -5.69 -4.69
C MET A 29 -4.47 -6.12 -3.21
N GLN A 30 -5.27 -7.14 -2.90
CA GLN A 30 -5.36 -7.70 -1.55
C GLN A 30 -4.01 -8.28 -1.07
N GLN A 31 -3.31 -9.03 -1.94
CA GLN A 31 -1.97 -9.55 -1.62
C GLN A 31 -0.96 -8.44 -1.31
N LEU A 32 -0.99 -7.34 -2.06
CA LEU A 32 -0.12 -6.19 -1.82
C LEU A 32 -0.47 -5.48 -0.51
N VAL A 33 -1.76 -5.29 -0.23
CA VAL A 33 -2.25 -4.70 1.02
C VAL A 33 -1.77 -5.53 2.22
N ASP A 34 -1.95 -6.85 2.20
CA ASP A 34 -1.52 -7.73 3.29
C ASP A 34 -0.01 -7.73 3.48
N LEU A 35 0.75 -7.77 2.37
CA LEU A 35 2.21 -7.69 2.40
C LEU A 35 2.70 -6.40 3.07
N PHE A 36 2.14 -5.25 2.66
CA PHE A 36 2.55 -3.96 3.21
C PHE A 36 2.04 -3.73 4.63
N ARG A 37 0.84 -4.22 4.96
CA ARG A 37 0.31 -4.19 6.32
C ARG A 37 1.19 -4.98 7.29
N HIS A 38 1.71 -6.14 6.86
CA HIS A 38 2.67 -6.92 7.65
C HIS A 38 4.03 -6.22 7.76
N ARG A 39 4.58 -5.71 6.65
CA ARG A 39 5.89 -5.04 6.64
C ARG A 39 5.93 -3.77 7.49
N TRP A 40 4.84 -3.01 7.53
CA TRP A 40 4.73 -1.76 8.28
C TRP A 40 3.94 -1.90 9.58
N MET A 41 3.88 -3.09 10.15
CA MET A 41 3.09 -3.34 11.37
C MET A 41 3.43 -2.36 12.51
N ASP A 42 4.71 -2.02 12.64
CA ASP A 42 5.25 -1.10 13.65
C ASP A 42 5.23 0.39 13.25
N ASN A 43 4.76 0.71 12.04
CA ASN A 43 4.61 2.09 11.54
C ASN A 43 3.11 2.43 11.37
N PRO A 44 2.49 3.11 12.35
CA PRO A 44 1.06 3.39 12.34
C PRO A 44 0.63 4.33 11.20
N GLU A 45 1.51 5.20 10.72
CA GLU A 45 1.24 6.09 9.59
C GLU A 45 1.11 5.31 8.29
N MET A 46 2.05 4.39 8.05
CA MET A 46 2.03 3.53 6.86
C MET A 46 0.88 2.52 6.88
N ARG A 47 0.52 1.98 8.05
CA ARG A 47 -0.69 1.16 8.19
C ARG A 47 -1.94 1.90 7.76
N ARG A 48 -2.14 3.12 8.26
CA ARG A 48 -3.29 3.96 7.87
C ARG A 48 -3.31 4.23 6.36
N TYR A 49 -2.14 4.46 5.76
CA TYR A 49 -2.06 4.67 4.32
C TYR A 49 -2.48 3.41 3.53
N VAL A 50 -1.99 2.23 3.92
CA VAL A 50 -2.35 0.97 3.27
C VAL A 50 -3.85 0.68 3.42
N ASP A 51 -4.41 0.89 4.62
CA ASP A 51 -5.85 0.72 4.87
C ASP A 51 -6.70 1.70 4.04
N ASP A 52 -6.25 2.96 3.87
CA ASP A 52 -6.93 3.95 3.03
C ASP A 52 -6.90 3.55 1.54
N MET A 53 -5.78 3.01 1.06
CA MET A 53 -5.67 2.51 -0.32
C MET A 53 -6.58 1.31 -0.57
N GLU A 54 -6.71 0.40 0.40
CA GLU A 54 -7.64 -0.73 0.33
C GLU A 54 -9.09 -0.24 0.20
N VAL A 55 -9.51 0.72 1.03
CA VAL A 55 -10.86 1.30 0.96
C VAL A 55 -11.12 1.98 -0.37
N ARG A 56 -10.16 2.76 -0.88
CA ARG A 56 -10.29 3.42 -2.21
C ARG A 56 -10.45 2.40 -3.32
N TYR A 57 -9.70 1.29 -3.26
CA TYR A 57 -9.83 0.23 -4.26
C TYR A 57 -11.20 -0.45 -4.21
N ILE A 58 -11.68 -0.83 -3.02
CA ILE A 58 -13.02 -1.42 -2.85
C ILE A 58 -14.13 -0.47 -3.34
N THR A 59 -13.96 0.84 -3.14
CA THR A 59 -14.95 1.85 -3.54
C THR A 59 -14.93 2.14 -5.05
N LEU A 60 -13.84 1.80 -5.75
CA LEU A 60 -13.71 1.97 -7.20
C LEU A 60 -14.22 0.75 -8.00
N LEU A 61 -14.47 -0.38 -7.33
CA LEU A 61 -15.11 -1.59 -7.88
C LEU A 61 -16.65 -1.49 -7.83
#